data_AF-A0A7C2ZQR2-F1
#
_entry.id   AF-A0A7C2ZQR2-F1
#
_cell.length_a   1.000
_cell.length_b   1.000
_cell.length_c   1.000
_cell.angle_alpha   90.00
_cell.angle_beta   90.00
_cell.angle_gamma   90.00
#
_symmetry.space_group_name_H-M   'P 1'
#
loop_
_entity.id
_entity.type
_entity.pdbx_description
1 polymer ?
#
loop_
_entity_poly.entity_id
_entity_poly.type
_entity_poly.pdbx_seq_one_letter_code
_entity_poly.pdbx_strand_id
1 'polypeptide(L)'
;MLDFIFGMITLFFYAVFFGFIALIVMTIIRISNVSGRPVEENVVQRWGAYLPGQKQAGEEYLSLSEQEFSKRNTSFGMERINFGLAGQGSPAIRIVFSSVYSSYITYDAIGDDLTLHYVLYRKNSWFYAIPWIGPLVYRLLNIVYVHEYNKLNGFASLTIDCAKEAAGTLMDKFDIDKTKRIKESSGQ
;
A
#
# COMPACT_ATOMS: atom_id res chain seq x y z
N MET A 1 46.19 -25.28 -31.12
CA MET A 1 45.63 -23.94 -31.40
C MET A 1 44.11 -23.98 -31.42
N LEU A 2 43.49 -24.92 -32.14
CA LEU A 2 42.02 -25.10 -32.17
C LEU A 2 41.42 -25.38 -30.78
N ASP A 3 42.02 -26.29 -30.00
CA ASP A 3 41.51 -26.67 -28.66
C ASP A 3 41.52 -25.50 -27.67
N PHE A 4 42.51 -24.61 -27.79
CA PHE A 4 42.60 -23.40 -26.97
C PHE A 4 41.49 -22.40 -27.31
N ILE A 5 41.17 -22.25 -28.60
CA ILE A 5 40.08 -21.39 -29.08
C ILE A 5 38.72 -21.95 -28.62
N PHE A 6 38.50 -23.26 -28.74
CA PHE A 6 37.30 -23.92 -28.24
C PHE A 6 37.17 -23.80 -26.71
N GLY A 7 38.26 -23.94 -25.97
CA GLY A 7 38.27 -23.74 -24.51
C GLY A 7 37.85 -22.31 -24.11
N MET A 8 38.37 -21.29 -24.81
CA MET A 8 38.03 -19.88 -24.56
C MET A 8 36.56 -19.55 -24.88
N ILE A 9 36.03 -20.07 -26.01
CA ILE A 9 34.63 -19.88 -26.39
C ILE A 9 33.70 -20.54 -25.36
N THR A 10 34.04 -21.76 -24.94
CA THR A 10 33.27 -22.51 -23.95
C THR A 10 33.24 -21.77 -22.61
N LEU A 11 34.39 -21.26 -22.17
CA LEU A 11 34.51 -20.49 -20.93
C LEU A 11 33.73 -19.18 -20.98
N PHE A 12 33.75 -18.48 -22.11
CA PHE A 12 32.95 -17.27 -22.33
C PHE A 12 31.44 -17.59 -22.30
N PHE A 13 31.02 -18.65 -22.97
CA PHE A 13 29.61 -19.07 -22.98
C PHE A 13 29.11 -19.41 -21.57
N TYR A 14 29.87 -20.19 -20.80
CA TYR A 14 29.53 -20.49 -19.42
C TYR A 14 29.53 -19.24 -18.53
N ALA A 15 30.49 -18.33 -18.69
CA ALA A 15 30.51 -17.08 -17.92
C ALA A 15 29.26 -16.21 -18.18
N VAL A 16 28.85 -16.08 -19.45
CA VAL A 16 27.63 -15.35 -19.81
C VAL A 16 26.38 -16.08 -19.30
N PHE A 17 26.31 -17.40 -19.44
CA PHE A 17 25.18 -18.21 -19.01
C PHE A 17 24.99 -18.18 -17.48
N PHE A 18 26.06 -18.39 -16.71
CA PHE A 18 26.02 -18.30 -15.25
C PHE A 18 25.79 -16.86 -14.77
N GLY A 19 26.34 -15.85 -15.46
CA GLY A 19 26.04 -14.44 -15.19
C GLY A 19 24.57 -14.09 -15.40
N PHE A 20 23.95 -14.64 -16.45
CA PHE A 20 22.52 -14.47 -16.72
C PHE A 20 21.64 -15.15 -15.67
N ILE A 21 21.99 -16.39 -15.28
CA ILE A 21 21.30 -17.09 -14.19
C ILE A 21 21.42 -16.32 -12.87
N ALA A 22 22.61 -15.81 -12.53
CA ALA A 22 22.81 -15.02 -11.32
C ALA A 22 21.95 -13.75 -11.31
N LEU A 23 21.81 -13.08 -12.46
CA LEU A 23 20.91 -11.94 -12.63
C LEU A 23 19.44 -12.32 -12.42
N ILE A 24 18.98 -13.44 -12.98
CA ILE A 24 17.62 -13.95 -12.77
C ILE A 24 17.37 -14.25 -11.29
N VAL A 25 18.29 -14.97 -10.64
CA VAL A 25 18.16 -15.35 -9.23
C VAL A 25 18.15 -14.11 -8.32
N MET A 26 19.05 -13.15 -8.55
CA MET A 26 19.04 -11.87 -7.81
C MET A 26 17.75 -11.07 -8.02
N THR A 27 17.20 -11.12 -9.23
CA THR A 27 15.92 -10.47 -9.55
C THR A 27 14.77 -11.15 -8.80
N ILE A 28 14.71 -12.49 -8.80
CA ILE A 28 13.70 -13.26 -8.07
C ILE A 28 13.80 -12.99 -6.56
N ILE A 29 15.00 -13.02 -5.98
CA ILE A 29 15.23 -12.76 -4.54
C ILE A 29 14.82 -11.33 -4.16
N ARG A 30 15.13 -10.33 -5.01
CA ARG A 30 14.66 -8.95 -4.77
C ARG A 30 13.14 -8.86 -4.87
N ILE A 31 12.51 -9.51 -5.84
CA ILE A 31 11.05 -9.50 -6.01
C ILE A 31 10.36 -10.16 -4.82
N SER A 32 10.86 -11.30 -4.34
CA SER A 32 10.29 -11.99 -3.18
C SER A 32 10.44 -11.17 -1.88
N ASN A 33 11.56 -10.47 -1.69
CA ASN A 33 11.76 -9.60 -0.53
C ASN A 33 10.93 -8.30 -0.55
N VAL A 34 10.48 -7.83 -1.72
CA VAL A 34 9.55 -6.68 -1.83
C VAL A 34 8.12 -7.06 -1.40
N SER A 35 7.80 -8.36 -1.33
CA SER A 35 6.44 -8.84 -1.02
C SER A 35 6.13 -8.96 0.48
N GLY A 36 7.12 -8.75 1.36
CA GLY A 36 7.06 -9.27 2.72
C GLY A 36 6.12 -8.56 3.68
N ARG A 37 6.19 -7.24 3.84
CA ARG A 37 5.47 -6.50 4.90
C ARG A 37 5.25 -5.05 4.50
N PRO A 38 4.13 -4.42 4.91
CA PRO A 38 3.97 -2.99 4.72
C PRO A 38 5.03 -2.23 5.52
N VAL A 39 6.05 -1.72 4.83
CA VAL A 39 7.09 -0.85 5.41
C VAL A 39 6.49 0.54 5.66
N GLU A 40 6.75 1.14 6.83
CA GLU A 40 6.20 2.46 7.17
C GLU A 40 6.60 3.56 6.18
N GLU A 41 7.79 3.46 5.60
CA GLU A 41 8.33 4.38 4.57
C GLU A 41 7.48 4.47 3.30
N ASN A 42 6.62 3.47 3.07
CA ASN A 42 5.73 3.42 1.91
C ASN A 42 4.38 4.09 2.16
N VAL A 43 4.18 4.69 3.34
CA VAL A 43 2.96 5.40 3.66
C VAL A 43 3.04 6.85 3.19
N VAL A 44 2.13 7.20 2.28
CA VAL A 44 2.05 8.53 1.66
C VAL A 44 1.15 9.46 2.48
N GLN A 45 0.06 8.94 3.03
CA GLN A 45 -0.89 9.73 3.82
C GLN A 45 -1.43 8.88 4.96
N ARG A 46 -1.59 9.48 6.14
CA ARG A 46 -2.25 8.84 7.29
C ARG A 46 -3.35 9.73 7.82
N TRP A 47 -4.37 9.08 8.35
CA TRP A 47 -5.39 9.74 9.14
C TRP A 47 -5.82 8.78 10.24
N GLY A 48 -6.14 9.31 11.40
CA GLY A 48 -6.65 8.48 12.47
C GLY A 48 -7.52 9.23 13.46
N ALA A 49 -8.37 8.46 14.12
CA ALA A 49 -9.30 8.93 15.12
C ALA A 49 -9.27 7.99 16.32
N TYR A 50 -9.51 8.51 17.51
CA TYR A 50 -9.43 7.75 18.76
C TYR A 50 -10.78 7.74 19.49
N LEU A 51 -11.34 6.56 19.69
CA LEU A 51 -12.62 6.30 20.34
C LEU A 51 -12.37 5.60 21.69
N PRO A 52 -12.61 6.26 22.83
CA PRO A 52 -12.28 5.71 24.14
C PRO A 52 -13.31 4.65 24.56
N GLY A 53 -12.87 3.52 25.11
CA GLY A 53 -13.74 2.48 25.65
C GLY A 53 -14.59 1.71 24.62
N GLN A 54 -14.34 1.89 23.32
CA GLN A 54 -15.17 1.31 22.24
C GLN A 54 -14.44 0.24 21.41
N LYS A 55 -13.57 -0.56 22.02
CA LYS A 55 -12.82 -1.64 21.34
C LYS A 55 -13.66 -2.53 20.42
N GLN A 56 -14.92 -2.82 20.78
CA GLN A 56 -15.78 -3.72 20.02
C GLN A 56 -16.32 -3.10 18.71
N ALA A 57 -16.24 -1.78 18.55
CA ALA A 57 -16.79 -1.07 17.38
C ALA A 57 -15.88 -1.13 16.13
N GLY A 58 -14.74 -1.81 16.19
CA GLY A 58 -13.79 -1.90 15.07
C GLY A 58 -14.38 -2.55 13.80
N GLU A 59 -15.09 -3.67 13.94
CA GLU A 59 -15.74 -4.31 12.78
C GLU A 59 -16.93 -3.50 12.24
N GLU A 60 -17.60 -2.75 13.12
CA GLU A 60 -18.64 -1.80 12.72
C GLU A 60 -18.06 -0.66 11.88
N TYR A 61 -16.89 -0.13 12.28
CA TYR A 61 -16.15 0.86 11.49
C TYR A 61 -15.83 0.37 10.07
N LEU A 62 -15.34 -0.86 9.95
CA LEU A 62 -15.05 -1.45 8.64
C LEU A 62 -16.33 -1.58 7.81
N SER A 63 -17.38 -2.14 8.40
CA SER A 63 -18.66 -2.36 7.70
C SER A 63 -19.30 -1.04 7.23
N LEU A 64 -19.24 0.01 8.05
CA LEU A 64 -19.68 1.36 7.67
C LEU A 64 -18.82 1.94 6.55
N SER A 65 -17.51 1.74 6.60
CA SER A 65 -16.59 2.21 5.55
C SER A 65 -16.88 1.53 4.20
N GLU A 66 -17.17 0.23 4.20
CA GLU A 66 -17.58 -0.51 2.99
C GLU A 66 -18.91 0.01 2.44
N GLN A 67 -19.85 0.33 3.33
CA GLN A 67 -21.15 0.88 2.94
C GLN A 67 -21.00 2.27 2.31
N GLU A 68 -20.23 3.17 2.94
CA GLU A 68 -19.97 4.51 2.38
C GLU A 68 -19.23 4.44 1.05
N PHE A 69 -18.26 3.53 0.93
CA PHE A 69 -17.56 3.31 -0.33
C PHE A 69 -18.50 2.79 -1.43
N SER A 70 -19.38 1.84 -1.10
CA SER A 70 -20.34 1.27 -2.04
C SER A 70 -21.37 2.30 -2.54
N LYS A 71 -21.80 3.25 -1.68
CA LYS A 71 -22.71 4.34 -2.06
C LYS A 71 -22.11 5.26 -3.14
N ARG A 72 -20.78 5.42 -3.16
CA ARG A 72 -20.09 6.31 -4.09
C ARG A 72 -19.94 5.74 -5.51
N ASN A 73 -20.44 4.53 -5.74
CA ASN A 73 -20.47 3.85 -7.05
C ASN A 73 -19.16 3.99 -7.85
N THR A 74 -18.05 3.64 -7.19
CA THR A 74 -16.72 3.79 -7.79
C THR A 74 -16.32 2.55 -8.58
N SER A 75 -15.42 2.71 -9.54
CA SER A 75 -14.85 1.59 -10.32
C SER A 75 -13.66 0.90 -9.63
N PHE A 76 -13.32 1.27 -8.39
CA PHE A 76 -12.14 0.74 -7.70
C PHE A 76 -12.47 -0.59 -7.02
N GLY A 77 -11.53 -1.53 -7.09
CA GLY A 77 -11.66 -2.82 -6.41
C GLY A 77 -11.52 -2.66 -4.90
N MET A 78 -12.41 -3.31 -4.15
CA MET A 78 -12.39 -3.34 -2.69
C MET A 78 -12.34 -4.79 -2.21
N GLU A 79 -11.47 -5.08 -1.24
CA GLU A 79 -11.38 -6.40 -0.61
C GLU A 79 -11.04 -6.28 0.88
N ARG A 80 -11.56 -7.23 1.68
CA ARG A 80 -11.12 -7.40 3.06
C ARG A 80 -9.84 -8.22 3.11
N ILE A 81 -8.87 -7.75 3.87
CA ILE A 81 -7.59 -8.40 4.11
C ILE A 81 -7.18 -8.24 5.56
N ASN A 82 -6.19 -9.02 5.97
CA ASN A 82 -5.49 -8.78 7.23
C ASN A 82 -4.25 -7.94 6.92
N PHE A 83 -4.22 -6.70 7.42
CA PHE A 83 -3.17 -5.75 7.10
C PHE A 83 -2.52 -5.20 8.37
N GLY A 84 -1.27 -5.58 8.58
CA GLY A 84 -0.58 -5.30 9.82
C GLY A 84 0.19 -3.99 9.87
N LEU A 85 -0.43 -2.87 9.52
CA LEU A 85 0.15 -1.55 9.82
C LEU A 85 -0.07 -1.11 11.28
N ALA A 86 -1.08 -1.69 11.95
CA ALA A 86 -1.43 -1.37 13.34
C ALA A 86 -1.08 -2.49 14.35
N GLY A 87 -0.48 -3.60 13.87
CA GLY A 87 -0.22 -4.82 14.65
C GLY A 87 -0.33 -6.06 13.76
N GLN A 88 0.19 -7.21 14.16
CA GLN A 88 0.09 -8.42 13.32
C GLN A 88 -1.37 -8.78 13.02
N GLY A 89 -1.76 -8.69 11.74
CA GLY A 89 -2.99 -9.32 11.24
C GLY A 89 -4.29 -8.58 11.54
N SER A 90 -4.27 -7.29 11.85
CA SER A 90 -5.50 -6.51 12.07
C SER A 90 -6.40 -6.51 10.83
N PRO A 91 -7.73 -6.68 10.98
CA PRO A 91 -8.66 -6.58 9.88
C PRO A 91 -8.58 -5.22 9.19
N ALA A 92 -8.59 -5.23 7.86
CA ALA A 92 -8.54 -4.03 7.06
C ALA A 92 -9.31 -4.18 5.75
N ILE A 93 -9.74 -3.04 5.22
CA ILE A 93 -10.28 -2.94 3.88
C ILE A 93 -9.17 -2.37 3.00
N ARG A 94 -8.81 -3.09 1.94
CA ARG A 94 -7.93 -2.58 0.89
C ARG A 94 -8.80 -2.11 -0.27
N ILE A 95 -8.62 -0.85 -0.65
CA ILE A 95 -9.19 -0.28 -1.87
C ILE A 95 -8.03 -0.04 -2.83
N VAL A 96 -8.11 -0.62 -4.02
CA VAL A 96 -7.01 -0.65 -4.99
C VAL A 96 -7.21 0.45 -6.03
N PHE A 97 -6.27 1.40 -6.09
CA PHE A 97 -6.19 2.37 -7.18
C PHE A 97 -5.42 1.80 -8.37
N SER A 98 -4.24 1.22 -8.10
CA SER A 98 -3.38 0.60 -9.12
C SER A 98 -2.49 -0.49 -8.49
N SER A 99 -1.63 -1.11 -9.30
CA SER A 99 -0.63 -2.07 -8.81
C SER A 99 0.41 -1.44 -7.85
N VAL A 100 0.47 -0.10 -7.80
CA VAL A 100 1.41 0.69 -7.00
C VAL A 100 0.71 1.33 -5.80
N TYR A 101 -0.49 1.89 -5.97
CA TYR A 101 -1.18 2.60 -4.89
C TYR A 101 -2.42 1.85 -4.42
N SER A 102 -2.58 1.79 -3.10
CA SER A 102 -3.78 1.25 -2.46
C SER A 102 -4.03 2.00 -1.17
N SER A 103 -5.30 2.24 -0.83
CA SER A 103 -5.68 2.76 0.47
C SER A 103 -6.13 1.62 1.38
N TYR A 104 -5.83 1.77 2.66
CA TYR A 104 -6.13 0.80 3.70
C TYR A 104 -6.93 1.50 4.79
N ILE A 105 -8.10 0.94 5.12
CA ILE A 105 -8.92 1.36 6.24
C ILE A 105 -8.84 0.24 7.28
N THR A 106 -8.38 0.55 8.48
CA THR A 106 -8.17 -0.44 9.54
C THR A 106 -8.38 0.19 10.90
N TYR A 107 -8.35 -0.62 11.94
CA TYR A 107 -8.45 -0.17 13.33
C TYR A 107 -7.47 -0.95 14.19
N ASP A 108 -7.12 -0.36 15.32
CA ASP A 108 -6.34 -1.00 16.37
C ASP A 108 -7.05 -0.85 17.71
N ALA A 109 -7.03 -1.93 18.48
CA ALA A 109 -7.66 -1.98 19.80
C ALA A 109 -6.58 -1.98 20.87
N ILE A 110 -6.38 -0.84 21.52
CA ILE A 110 -5.35 -0.66 22.55
C ILE A 110 -6.05 -0.62 23.91
N GLY A 111 -5.91 -1.70 24.68
CA GLY A 111 -6.65 -1.85 25.94
C GLY A 111 -8.16 -1.97 25.67
N ASP A 112 -8.93 -1.03 26.22
CA ASP A 112 -10.38 -0.88 25.99
C ASP A 112 -10.71 0.15 24.90
N ASP A 113 -9.71 0.87 24.42
CA ASP A 113 -9.89 1.93 23.44
C ASP A 113 -9.71 1.44 22.01
N LEU A 114 -10.31 2.17 21.08
CA LEU A 114 -10.26 1.90 19.66
C LEU A 114 -9.61 3.07 18.93
N THR A 115 -8.57 2.79 18.15
CA THR A 115 -7.96 3.75 17.24
C THR A 115 -8.31 3.36 15.81
N LEU A 116 -8.93 4.27 15.09
CA LEU A 116 -9.28 4.12 13.68
C LEU A 116 -8.14 4.67 12.83
N HIS A 117 -7.87 4.00 11.72
CA HIS A 117 -6.78 4.35 10.83
C HIS A 117 -7.24 4.32 9.37
N TYR A 118 -6.77 5.33 8.64
CA TYR A 118 -6.74 5.36 7.19
C TYR A 118 -5.30 5.57 6.75
N VAL A 119 -4.89 4.82 5.74
CA VAL A 119 -3.54 4.89 5.19
C VAL A 119 -3.59 4.83 3.67
N LEU A 120 -2.99 5.82 3.01
CA LEU A 120 -2.62 5.70 1.60
C LEU A 120 -1.22 5.09 1.51
N TYR A 121 -1.12 3.93 0.88
CA TYR A 121 0.11 3.17 0.77
C TYR A 121 0.59 3.11 -0.68
N ARG A 122 1.89 3.33 -0.87
CA ARG A 122 2.59 3.20 -2.15
C ARG A 122 3.52 2.00 -2.10
N LYS A 123 3.15 0.91 -2.76
CA LYS A 123 4.03 -0.25 -2.94
C LYS A 123 5.26 0.18 -3.73
N ASN A 124 6.45 -0.16 -3.23
CA ASN A 124 7.67 -0.02 -4.01
C ASN A 124 7.54 -0.83 -5.30
N SER A 125 7.58 -0.13 -6.44
CA SER A 125 7.41 -0.75 -7.74
C SER A 125 8.65 -1.58 -8.09
N TRP A 126 8.40 -2.85 -8.41
CA TRP A 126 9.36 -3.83 -8.92
C TRP A 126 10.13 -3.36 -10.16
N PHE A 127 9.56 -2.44 -10.94
CA PHE A 127 10.24 -1.85 -12.10
C PHE A 127 11.52 -1.09 -11.71
N TYR A 128 11.63 -0.61 -10.46
CA TYR A 128 12.82 0.06 -9.95
C TYR A 128 13.94 -0.90 -9.53
N ALA A 129 13.65 -2.20 -9.42
CA ALA A 129 14.65 -3.19 -9.01
C ALA A 129 15.59 -3.63 -10.16
N ILE A 130 15.26 -3.29 -11.41
CA ILE A 130 16.03 -3.67 -12.61
C ILE A 130 17.17 -2.65 -12.83
N PRO A 131 18.46 -3.04 -12.68
CA PRO A 131 19.58 -2.10 -12.60
C PRO A 131 19.81 -1.20 -13.83
N TRP A 132 19.28 -1.57 -15.00
CA TRP A 132 19.55 -0.89 -16.28
C TRP A 132 18.31 -0.32 -16.98
N ILE A 133 17.16 -0.96 -16.82
CA ILE A 133 15.89 -0.56 -17.45
C ILE A 133 15.10 0.40 -16.55
N GLY A 134 15.26 0.30 -15.23
CA GLY A 134 14.50 1.08 -14.25
C GLY A 134 14.56 2.60 -14.46
N PRO A 135 15.77 3.23 -14.59
CA PRO A 135 15.88 4.68 -14.75
C PRO A 135 15.32 5.19 -16.07
N LEU A 136 15.41 4.39 -17.15
CA LEU A 136 14.94 4.77 -18.48
C LEU A 136 13.40 4.71 -18.56
N VAL A 137 12.82 3.64 -18.00
CA VAL A 137 11.37 3.47 -17.86
C VAL A 137 10.78 4.52 -16.91
N TYR A 138 11.50 4.87 -15.84
CA TYR A 138 11.09 5.94 -14.92
C TYR A 138 10.89 7.29 -15.61
N ARG A 139 11.84 7.70 -16.47
CA ARG A 139 11.75 8.98 -17.19
C ARG A 139 10.58 9.01 -18.18
N LEU A 140 10.28 7.90 -18.84
CA LEU A 140 9.15 7.79 -19.78
C LEU A 140 7.79 7.77 -19.07
N LEU A 141 7.69 7.08 -17.93
CA LEU A 141 6.46 7.04 -17.13
C LEU A 141 6.18 8.36 -16.39
N ASN A 142 7.19 9.20 -16.18
CA ASN A 142 7.04 10.45 -15.42
C ASN A 142 6.08 11.47 -16.09
N ILE A 143 5.90 11.39 -17.41
CA ILE A 143 4.94 12.26 -18.15
C ILE A 143 3.50 11.78 -17.94
N VAL A 144 3.27 10.47 -17.82
CA VAL A 144 1.96 9.88 -17.46
C VAL A 144 1.60 10.21 -16.00
N TYR A 145 2.63 10.39 -15.17
CA TYR A 145 2.51 10.61 -13.73
C TYR A 145 1.70 11.84 -13.33
N VAL A 146 1.71 12.93 -14.12
CA VAL A 146 0.95 14.15 -13.78
C VAL A 146 -0.56 13.91 -13.89
N HIS A 147 -1.01 13.15 -14.90
CA HIS A 147 -2.43 12.82 -15.05
C HIS A 147 -2.88 11.79 -14.02
N GLU A 148 -2.01 10.84 -13.66
CA GLU A 148 -2.26 9.91 -12.56
C GLU A 148 -2.28 10.60 -11.19
N TYR A 149 -1.49 11.67 -10.99
CA TYR A 149 -1.42 12.39 -9.73
C TYR A 149 -2.76 13.02 -9.32
N ASN A 150 -3.45 13.69 -10.26
CA ASN A 150 -4.77 14.26 -9.97
C ASN A 150 -5.82 13.17 -9.68
N LYS A 151 -5.75 12.04 -10.40
CA LYS A 151 -6.62 10.88 -10.13
C LYS A 151 -6.30 10.23 -8.78
N LEU A 152 -5.02 10.17 -8.41
CA LEU A 152 -4.57 9.65 -7.12
C LEU A 152 -5.05 10.54 -5.97
N ASN A 153 -4.99 11.86 -6.13
CA ASN A 153 -5.53 12.79 -5.14
C ASN A 153 -7.06 12.67 -5.01
N GLY A 154 -7.77 12.54 -6.14
CA GLY A 154 -9.22 12.28 -6.12
C GLY A 154 -9.55 10.95 -5.45
N PHE A 155 -8.77 9.90 -5.73
CA PHE A 155 -8.89 8.60 -5.08
C PHE A 155 -8.65 8.70 -3.57
N ALA A 156 -7.55 9.33 -3.15
CA ALA A 156 -7.17 9.49 -1.75
C ALA A 156 -8.21 10.31 -0.98
N SER A 157 -8.73 11.38 -1.58
CA SER A 157 -9.82 12.19 -1.01
C SER A 157 -11.10 11.36 -0.87
N LEU A 158 -11.45 10.58 -1.88
CA LEU A 158 -12.67 9.76 -1.83
C LEU A 158 -12.60 8.72 -0.71
N THR A 159 -11.47 8.01 -0.59
CA THR A 159 -11.33 6.91 0.37
C THR A 159 -11.10 7.40 1.79
N ILE A 160 -10.41 8.52 1.99
CA ILE A 160 -10.31 9.16 3.32
C ILE A 160 -11.67 9.71 3.77
N ASP A 161 -12.48 10.24 2.86
CA ASP A 161 -13.82 10.74 3.20
C ASP A 161 -14.74 9.60 3.64
N CYS A 162 -14.70 8.43 2.98
CA CYS A 162 -15.41 7.24 3.45
C CYS A 162 -15.00 6.85 4.88
N ALA A 163 -13.70 6.87 5.17
CA ALA A 163 -13.18 6.57 6.50
C ALA A 163 -13.63 7.63 7.54
N LYS A 164 -13.61 8.91 7.18
CA LYS A 164 -14.07 10.03 8.03
C LYS A 164 -15.57 9.96 8.29
N GLU A 165 -16.39 9.63 7.31
CA GLU A 165 -17.85 9.47 7.45
C GLU A 165 -18.22 8.27 8.32
N ALA A 166 -17.56 7.12 8.11
CA ALA A 166 -17.73 5.94 8.94
C ALA A 166 -17.34 6.21 10.41
N ALA A 167 -16.21 6.87 10.63
CA ALA A 167 -15.78 7.28 11.96
C ALA A 167 -16.72 8.31 12.59
N GLY A 168 -17.20 9.28 11.81
CA GLY A 168 -18.17 10.28 12.26
C GLY A 168 -19.48 9.65 12.73
N THR A 169 -19.97 8.65 11.99
CA THR A 169 -21.17 7.88 12.35
C THR A 169 -20.98 7.13 13.67
N LEU A 170 -19.82 6.51 13.88
CA LEU A 170 -19.51 5.87 15.17
C LEU A 170 -19.39 6.89 16.30
N MET A 171 -18.73 8.02 16.06
CA MET A 171 -18.62 9.08 17.06
C MET A 171 -20.00 9.62 17.47
N ASP A 172 -20.91 9.84 16.51
CA ASP A 172 -22.29 10.23 16.78
C ASP A 172 -23.04 9.17 17.60
N LYS A 173 -22.87 7.89 17.26
CA LYS A 173 -23.49 6.76 17.97
C LYS A 173 -23.05 6.68 19.44
N PHE A 174 -21.81 7.04 19.73
CA PHE A 174 -21.24 6.96 21.08
C PHE A 174 -21.15 8.32 21.81
N ASP A 175 -21.77 9.37 21.26
CA ASP A 175 -21.74 10.74 21.81
C ASP A 175 -20.31 11.26 22.06
N ILE A 176 -19.40 10.95 21.13
CA ILE A 176 -17.99 11.36 21.18
C ILE A 176 -17.82 12.67 20.44
N ASP A 177 -17.23 13.66 21.11
CA ASP A 177 -16.91 14.96 20.53
C ASP A 177 -15.92 14.83 19.36
N LYS A 178 -16.42 15.09 18.14
CA LYS A 178 -15.68 15.04 16.87
C LYS A 178 -14.50 16.01 16.82
N THR A 179 -14.54 17.09 17.61
CA THR A 179 -13.50 18.14 17.57
C THR A 179 -12.24 17.77 18.35
N LYS A 180 -12.30 16.80 19.25
CA LYS A 180 -11.23 16.55 20.21
C LYS A 180 -10.18 15.53 19.80
N ARG A 181 -10.36 14.78 18.70
CA ARG A 181 -9.57 13.54 18.48
C ARG A 181 -9.19 13.18 17.05
N ILE A 182 -9.34 14.11 16.10
CA ILE A 182 -8.86 13.90 14.73
C ILE A 182 -7.39 14.34 14.66
N LYS A 183 -6.45 13.39 14.80
CA LYS A 183 -5.06 13.65 14.44
C LYS A 183 -4.95 13.52 12.91
N GLU A 184 -5.05 14.65 12.22
CA GLU A 184 -4.63 14.70 10.82
C GLU A 184 -3.09 14.67 10.79
N SER A 185 -2.50 13.54 10.38
CA SER A 185 -1.07 13.49 10.06
C SER A 185 -0.91 13.58 8.55
N SER A 186 -0.66 14.80 8.07
CA SER A 186 -0.09 14.97 6.73
C SER A 186 1.30 14.31 6.73
N GLY A 187 1.48 13.32 5.86
CA GLY A 187 2.81 12.81 5.53
C GLY A 187 3.54 13.87 4.70
N GLN A 188 4.80 14.11 5.04
CA GLN A 188 5.73 14.96 4.27
C GLN A 188 6.00 14.39 2.87
#